data_AF-T0QNX7-F1
#
_entry.id   AF-T0QNX7-F1
#
_cell.length_a   1.000
_cell.length_b   1.000
_cell.length_c   1.000
_cell.angle_alpha   90.00
_cell.angle_beta   90.00
_cell.angle_gamma   90.00
#
_symmetry.space_group_name_H-M   'P 1'
#
loop_
_entity.id
_entity.type
_entity.pdbx_description
1 polymer ?
#
loop_
_entity_poly.entity_id
_entity_poly.type
_entity_poly.pdbx_seq_one_letter_code
_entity_poly.pdbx_strand_id
1 'polypeptide(L)'
;MLALPPPPSTPAKDAAVLGLGGYPHLKRVEIAGRSLHKRVRNAARGRSLSMESNGEHDARAEAKLKEEAILAKYRKSIKGKNFINLTMYQQLGLTDVMFDATPDQIKKAYHRVLIEHHPDKTLKDENDPNYLAVQKAFSTLMDAQKKRAYDSQCEFDESIPSGSEKIKQNITGAVDPKAKIVDFYALYGPVFERNARFSSIVPVPMLGDDETDIDTVQSFYNFWHTFDSWRDFTHNAEHDVDSVESRDEKRHMMKKNEAQAKKLKKKEYSRLADLVDRAQANDPRLRRVKQAAKDKKENDRKAKEAAAQAIIDAQKAVEEAAARAIAEKLEAEKNAKSNAKMAKDKLKKAFRKVKKAFRELVEAIDDPRVDAEETEFICESIEMDAMEALNAALASPAGIEDVVKVLTGLRGDAYMAAKRA
;
A
#
# COMPACT_ATOMS: atom_id res chain seq x y z
N MET A 1 4.71 64.70 -64.84
CA MET A 1 3.88 65.35 -65.87
C MET A 1 4.74 65.47 -67.13
N LEU A 2 4.73 64.44 -68.00
CA LEU A 2 5.46 64.44 -69.27
C LEU A 2 4.42 64.57 -70.39
N ALA A 3 4.32 65.76 -71.00
CA ALA A 3 3.42 66.02 -72.12
C ALA A 3 4.19 65.89 -73.45
N LEU A 4 3.59 65.17 -74.40
CA LEU A 4 4.10 65.01 -75.77
C LEU A 4 3.87 66.28 -76.60
N PRO A 5 4.73 66.56 -77.61
CA PRO A 5 4.61 67.75 -78.45
C PRO A 5 3.40 67.70 -79.40
N PRO A 6 2.84 68.86 -79.82
CA PRO A 6 1.68 68.91 -80.69
C PRO A 6 2.05 68.58 -82.16
N PRO A 7 1.13 67.96 -82.93
CA PRO A 7 1.37 67.57 -84.32
C PRO A 7 1.37 68.77 -85.29
N PRO A 8 2.04 68.63 -86.46
CA PRO A 8 2.22 69.72 -87.42
C PRO A 8 0.93 70.14 -88.12
N SER A 9 0.82 71.45 -88.32
CA SER A 9 -0.27 72.16 -89.00
C SER A 9 -0.01 72.21 -90.51
N THR A 10 -0.53 71.22 -91.26
CA THR A 10 -1.11 71.31 -92.63
C THR A 10 -1.03 69.95 -93.38
N PRO A 11 -2.01 69.62 -94.24
CA PRO A 11 -2.13 68.27 -94.81
C PRO A 11 -1.42 68.18 -96.17
N ALA A 12 -0.28 67.47 -96.23
CA ALA A 12 0.32 67.08 -97.49
C ALA A 12 -0.42 65.84 -98.03
N LYS A 13 -1.08 66.01 -99.17
CA LYS A 13 -1.79 64.97 -99.92
C LYS A 13 -0.80 64.05 -100.64
N ASP A 14 -1.22 62.79 -100.72
CA ASP A 14 -0.75 61.72 -101.61
C ASP A 14 0.54 60.96 -101.23
N ALA A 15 0.42 60.12 -100.19
CA ALA A 15 0.93 58.73 -100.24
C ALA A 15 0.26 57.88 -99.15
N ALA A 16 -0.16 56.67 -99.54
CA ALA A 16 -0.81 55.62 -98.73
C ALA A 16 -2.29 55.87 -98.35
N VAL A 17 -3.19 55.67 -99.33
CA VAL A 17 -4.51 55.10 -99.05
C VAL A 17 -4.31 53.65 -98.58
N LEU A 18 -4.01 53.47 -97.30
CA LEU A 18 -4.18 52.18 -96.64
C LEU A 18 -5.68 52.03 -96.42
N GLY A 19 -6.30 51.12 -97.19
CA GLY A 19 -7.72 50.81 -97.07
C GLY A 19 -8.10 50.56 -95.62
N LEU A 20 -8.95 51.42 -95.07
CA LEU A 20 -9.67 51.20 -93.82
C LEU A 20 -10.73 50.12 -94.06
N GLY A 21 -10.28 48.91 -94.37
CA GLY A 21 -11.07 47.69 -94.48
C GLY A 21 -10.79 46.81 -93.28
N GLY A 22 -11.16 47.27 -92.08
CA GLY A 22 -11.03 46.49 -90.85
C GLY A 22 -12.27 46.68 -90.01
N TYR A 23 -13.22 45.73 -90.10
CA TYR A 23 -14.27 45.58 -89.11
C TYR A 23 -13.65 45.61 -87.70
N PRO A 24 -14.27 46.26 -86.70
CA PRO A 24 -13.81 46.17 -85.31
C PRO A 24 -13.93 44.71 -84.89
N HIS A 25 -12.82 44.00 -84.93
CA HIS A 25 -12.74 42.65 -84.41
C HIS A 25 -12.67 42.79 -82.89
N LEU A 26 -13.83 42.68 -82.26
CA LEU A 26 -13.93 42.33 -80.84
C LEU A 26 -13.11 41.06 -80.64
N LYS A 27 -11.86 41.22 -80.20
CA LYS A 27 -11.04 40.07 -79.83
C LYS A 27 -11.71 39.46 -78.61
N ARG A 28 -12.38 38.33 -78.82
CA ARG A 28 -13.02 37.56 -77.74
C ARG A 28 -11.89 37.02 -76.88
N VAL A 29 -11.55 37.75 -75.81
CA VAL A 29 -10.60 37.26 -74.82
C VAL A 29 -11.33 36.21 -74.00
N GLU A 30 -11.02 34.95 -74.25
CA GLU A 30 -11.48 33.88 -73.37
C GLU A 30 -10.85 34.08 -71.99
N ILE A 31 -11.68 34.07 -70.94
CA ILE A 31 -11.21 34.27 -69.57
C ILE A 31 -10.45 33.00 -69.15
N ALA A 32 -9.19 32.84 -69.51
CA ALA A 32 -8.41 31.66 -69.14
C ALA A 32 -7.91 31.74 -67.68
N GLY A 33 -7.80 30.60 -67.01
CA GLY A 33 -7.10 30.49 -65.72
C GLY A 33 -7.86 29.76 -64.61
N ARG A 34 -7.17 29.58 -63.47
CA ARG A 34 -7.69 28.84 -62.30
C ARG A 34 -9.01 29.43 -61.76
N SER A 35 -9.19 30.74 -61.86
CA SER A 35 -10.42 31.45 -61.46
C SER A 35 -11.63 31.08 -62.34
N LEU A 36 -11.46 30.94 -63.66
CA LEU A 36 -12.55 30.50 -64.55
C LEU A 36 -12.90 29.02 -64.32
N HIS A 37 -11.91 28.12 -64.26
CA HIS A 37 -12.18 26.70 -64.00
C HIS A 37 -12.91 26.48 -62.67
N LYS A 38 -12.56 27.27 -61.64
CA LYS A 38 -13.28 27.28 -60.35
C LYS A 38 -14.72 27.78 -60.52
N ARG A 39 -14.93 28.84 -61.29
CA ARG A 39 -16.27 29.40 -61.58
C ARG A 39 -17.16 28.41 -62.35
N VAL A 40 -16.65 27.78 -63.40
CA VAL A 40 -17.38 26.78 -64.21
C VAL A 40 -17.75 25.57 -63.34
N ARG A 41 -16.83 25.09 -62.50
CA ARG A 41 -17.08 23.99 -61.56
C ARG A 41 -18.16 24.35 -60.52
N ASN A 42 -18.18 25.58 -60.04
CA ASN A 42 -19.18 26.05 -59.08
C ASN A 42 -20.57 26.21 -59.72
N ALA A 43 -20.62 26.75 -60.95
CA ALA A 43 -21.85 26.84 -61.73
C ALA A 43 -22.44 25.45 -62.06
N ALA A 44 -21.60 24.48 -62.43
CA ALA A 44 -22.01 23.10 -62.66
C ALA A 44 -22.56 22.40 -61.40
N ARG A 45 -22.24 22.91 -60.21
CA ARG A 45 -22.73 22.41 -58.92
C ARG A 45 -23.92 23.23 -58.38
N GLY A 46 -24.48 24.16 -59.16
CA GLY A 46 -25.62 24.98 -58.75
C GLY A 46 -25.31 26.02 -57.66
N ARG A 47 -24.03 26.33 -57.40
CA ARG A 47 -23.65 27.34 -56.39
C ARG A 47 -23.57 28.72 -57.04
N SER A 48 -24.30 29.70 -56.48
CA SER A 48 -24.24 31.09 -56.90
C SER A 48 -22.94 31.78 -56.44
N LEU A 49 -22.60 32.92 -57.06
CA LEU A 49 -21.47 33.79 -56.66
C LEU A 49 -21.52 34.21 -55.18
N SER A 50 -22.71 34.26 -54.56
CA SER A 50 -22.89 34.60 -53.15
C SER A 50 -22.67 33.42 -52.19
N MET A 51 -22.44 32.22 -52.72
CA MET A 51 -22.31 30.97 -51.97
C MET A 51 -20.91 30.38 -52.13
N GLU A 52 -19.91 31.26 -52.26
CA GLU A 52 -18.52 30.89 -52.04
C GLU A 52 -18.37 30.41 -50.60
N SER A 53 -18.03 29.14 -50.40
CA SER A 53 -17.63 28.66 -49.08
C SER A 53 -16.30 29.33 -48.74
N ASN A 54 -16.39 30.43 -48.01
CA ASN A 54 -15.29 31.23 -47.48
C ASN A 54 -14.49 30.49 -46.39
N GLY A 55 -14.53 29.15 -46.32
CA GLY A 55 -13.97 28.39 -45.20
C GLY A 55 -12.52 28.73 -44.82
N GLU A 56 -11.66 29.12 -45.78
CA GLU A 56 -10.32 29.64 -45.49
C GLU A 56 -10.32 31.07 -44.93
N HIS A 57 -11.18 31.95 -45.45
CA HIS A 57 -11.35 33.31 -44.96
C HIS A 57 -12.04 33.33 -43.58
N ASP A 58 -13.01 32.44 -43.37
CA ASP A 58 -13.73 32.23 -42.12
C ASP A 58 -12.77 31.64 -41.06
N ALA A 59 -11.98 30.61 -41.41
CA ALA A 59 -10.94 30.10 -40.53
C ALA A 59 -9.87 31.14 -40.18
N ARG A 60 -9.49 32.01 -41.14
CA ARG A 60 -8.57 33.13 -40.88
C ARG A 60 -9.20 34.20 -39.99
N ALA A 61 -10.48 34.49 -40.17
CA ALA A 61 -11.23 35.42 -39.33
C ALA A 61 -11.37 34.89 -37.90
N GLU A 62 -11.70 33.61 -37.74
CA GLU A 62 -11.73 32.92 -36.44
C GLU A 62 -10.36 32.92 -35.77
N ALA A 63 -9.28 32.66 -36.52
CA ALA A 63 -7.92 32.70 -35.99
C ALA A 63 -7.55 34.10 -35.49
N LYS A 64 -7.89 35.15 -36.25
CA LYS A 64 -7.70 36.55 -35.82
C LYS A 64 -8.50 36.88 -34.56
N LEU A 65 -9.76 36.46 -34.48
CA LEU A 65 -10.61 36.66 -33.32
C LEU A 65 -10.01 35.99 -32.06
N LYS A 66 -9.49 34.77 -32.22
CA LYS A 66 -8.79 34.03 -31.15
C LYS A 66 -7.52 34.77 -30.72
N GLU A 67 -6.71 35.25 -31.66
CA GLU A 67 -5.50 36.02 -31.34
C GLU A 67 -5.81 37.35 -30.65
N GLU A 68 -6.84 38.06 -31.08
CA GLU A 68 -7.29 39.30 -30.45
C GLU A 68 -7.82 39.06 -29.04
N ALA A 69 -8.56 37.97 -28.82
CA ALA A 69 -9.00 37.57 -27.48
C ALA A 69 -7.82 37.28 -26.54
N ILE A 70 -6.75 36.64 -27.04
CA ILE A 70 -5.51 36.40 -26.28
C ILE A 70 -4.82 37.74 -25.96
N LEU A 71 -4.69 38.64 -26.94
CA LEU A 71 -4.12 39.98 -26.71
C LEU A 71 -4.95 40.81 -25.74
N ALA A 72 -6.28 40.70 -25.77
CA ALA A 72 -7.15 41.40 -24.82
C ALA A 72 -6.91 40.92 -23.38
N LYS A 73 -6.75 39.60 -23.18
CA LYS A 73 -6.36 39.04 -21.87
C LYS A 73 -4.98 39.53 -21.44
N TYR A 74 -4.02 39.53 -22.35
CA TYR A 74 -2.67 40.04 -22.10
C TYR A 74 -2.68 41.51 -21.66
N ARG A 75 -3.34 42.40 -22.40
CA ARG A 75 -3.49 43.83 -22.06
C ARG A 75 -4.11 44.02 -20.68
N LYS A 76 -5.12 43.20 -20.34
CA LYS A 76 -5.74 43.21 -19.02
C LYS A 76 -4.75 42.76 -17.93
N SER A 77 -3.90 41.78 -18.21
CA SER A 77 -2.93 41.21 -17.25
C SER A 77 -1.81 42.19 -16.85
N ILE A 78 -1.44 43.08 -17.77
CA ILE A 78 -0.35 44.08 -17.61
C ILE A 78 -0.87 45.45 -17.15
N LYS A 79 -2.18 45.70 -17.21
CA LYS A 79 -2.76 47.00 -16.88
C LYS A 79 -2.43 47.41 -15.45
N GLY A 80 -1.80 48.58 -15.30
CA GLY A 80 -1.44 49.15 -14.00
C GLY A 80 -0.20 48.54 -13.33
N LYS A 81 0.56 47.68 -14.05
CA LYS A 81 1.79 47.08 -13.54
C LYS A 81 3.01 47.64 -14.27
N ASN A 82 4.14 47.72 -13.57
CA ASN A 82 5.42 48.05 -14.18
C ASN A 82 5.88 46.88 -15.04
N PHE A 83 5.93 47.08 -16.36
CA PHE A 83 6.22 46.03 -17.33
C PHE A 83 7.56 45.32 -17.09
N ILE A 84 8.56 46.07 -16.64
CA ILE A 84 9.92 45.59 -16.34
C ILE A 84 9.92 44.59 -15.17
N ASN A 85 9.03 44.77 -14.19
CA ASN A 85 8.97 43.93 -12.99
C ASN A 85 8.12 42.66 -13.18
N LEU A 86 7.49 42.50 -14.35
CA LEU A 86 6.72 41.31 -14.68
C LEU A 86 7.64 40.12 -14.91
N THR A 87 7.13 38.90 -14.66
CA THR A 87 7.87 37.68 -15.05
C THR A 87 8.02 37.62 -16.58
N MET A 88 9.05 36.95 -17.09
CA MET A 88 9.26 36.82 -18.55
C MET A 88 8.05 36.16 -19.23
N TYR A 89 7.39 35.23 -18.54
CA TYR A 89 6.13 34.63 -19.01
C TYR A 89 5.00 35.64 -19.09
N GLN A 90 4.85 36.52 -18.08
CA GLN A 90 3.87 37.61 -18.11
C GLN A 90 4.20 38.64 -19.18
N GLN A 91 5.48 38.97 -19.40
CA GLN A 91 5.93 39.90 -20.45
C GLN A 91 5.54 39.40 -21.84
N LEU A 92 5.63 38.10 -22.11
CA LEU A 92 5.19 37.46 -23.36
C LEU A 92 3.70 37.13 -23.40
N GLY A 93 2.93 37.37 -22.33
CA GLY A 93 1.51 37.04 -22.28
C GLY A 93 1.19 35.55 -22.23
N LEU A 94 2.11 34.75 -21.68
CA LEU A 94 1.96 33.32 -21.42
C LEU A 94 1.46 33.07 -19.99
N THR A 95 0.51 33.89 -19.52
CA THR A 95 -0.02 33.82 -18.14
C THR A 95 -0.64 32.46 -17.80
N ASP A 96 -1.24 31.84 -18.81
CA ASP A 96 -2.08 30.67 -18.63
C ASP A 96 -1.27 29.36 -18.66
N VAL A 97 -0.11 29.36 -19.34
CA VAL A 97 0.73 28.17 -19.55
C VAL A 97 2.00 28.21 -18.69
N MET A 98 2.54 29.40 -18.40
CA MET A 98 3.72 29.58 -17.55
C MET A 98 4.88 28.66 -17.99
N PHE A 99 5.31 27.76 -17.11
CA PHE A 99 6.49 26.89 -17.26
C PHE A 99 6.32 25.81 -18.33
N ASP A 100 5.08 25.37 -18.58
CA ASP A 100 4.75 24.32 -19.55
C ASP A 100 4.72 24.84 -21.00
N ALA A 101 5.09 26.11 -21.22
CA ALA A 101 5.05 26.73 -22.52
C ALA A 101 5.98 26.01 -23.52
N THR A 102 5.39 25.56 -24.63
CA THR A 102 6.13 24.93 -25.71
C THR A 102 6.90 25.97 -26.54
N PRO A 103 8.01 25.58 -27.19
CA PRO A 103 8.78 26.48 -28.06
C PRO A 103 7.92 27.24 -29.09
N ASP A 104 6.94 26.54 -29.68
CA ASP A 104 6.03 27.12 -30.66
C ASP A 104 5.06 28.14 -30.05
N GLN A 105 4.59 27.88 -28.83
CA GLN A 105 3.74 28.82 -28.10
C GLN A 105 4.54 30.08 -27.72
N ILE A 106 5.80 29.92 -27.30
CA ILE A 106 6.71 31.03 -26.98
C ILE A 106 6.95 31.89 -28.20
N LYS A 107 7.24 31.28 -29.36
CA LYS A 107 7.46 32.00 -30.62
C LYS A 107 6.21 32.78 -31.07
N LYS A 108 5.03 32.14 -31.03
CA LYS A 108 3.77 32.80 -31.38
C LYS A 108 3.44 33.94 -30.42
N ALA A 109 3.64 33.74 -29.12
CA ALA A 109 3.43 34.76 -28.10
C ALA A 109 4.38 35.95 -28.27
N TYR A 110 5.65 35.68 -28.52
CA TYR A 110 6.64 36.71 -28.85
C TYR A 110 6.23 37.53 -30.06
N HIS A 111 5.86 36.92 -31.20
CA HIS A 111 5.44 37.69 -32.37
C HIS A 111 4.21 38.58 -32.10
N ARG A 112 3.23 38.10 -31.32
CA ARG A 112 2.05 38.89 -30.94
C ARG A 112 2.43 40.11 -30.09
N VAL A 113 3.23 39.91 -29.06
CA VAL A 113 3.66 40.97 -28.12
C VAL A 113 4.65 41.92 -28.78
N LEU A 114 5.55 41.41 -29.62
CA LEU A 114 6.51 42.20 -30.39
C LEU A 114 5.78 43.22 -31.25
N ILE A 115 4.73 42.82 -31.99
CA ILE A 115 3.94 43.76 -32.81
C ILE A 115 3.33 44.88 -31.96
N GLU A 116 2.98 44.61 -30.71
CA GLU A 116 2.38 45.60 -29.81
C GLU A 116 3.39 46.59 -29.22
N HIS A 117 4.60 46.12 -28.89
CA HIS A 117 5.67 46.93 -28.30
C HIS A 117 6.80 47.32 -29.27
N HIS A 118 6.63 47.07 -30.58
CA HIS A 118 7.64 47.41 -31.58
C HIS A 118 7.82 48.93 -31.68
N PRO A 119 9.05 49.46 -31.80
CA PRO A 119 9.31 50.90 -31.90
C PRO A 119 8.51 51.57 -33.03
N ASP A 120 8.36 50.89 -34.16
CA ASP A 120 7.54 51.35 -35.32
C ASP A 120 6.07 51.62 -34.96
N LYS A 121 5.49 50.87 -34.02
CA LYS A 121 4.08 51.02 -33.61
C LYS A 121 3.91 51.92 -32.40
N THR A 122 4.86 51.91 -31.47
CA THR A 122 4.82 52.72 -30.25
C THR A 122 5.35 54.13 -30.46
N LEU A 123 5.97 54.42 -31.62
CA LEU A 123 6.64 55.68 -31.95
C LEU A 123 7.72 56.07 -30.91
N LYS A 124 8.28 55.08 -30.23
CA LYS A 124 9.37 55.23 -29.26
C LYS A 124 10.66 54.67 -29.84
N ASP A 125 11.79 55.13 -29.30
CA ASP A 125 13.11 54.66 -29.73
C ASP A 125 13.30 53.16 -29.51
N GLU A 126 14.23 52.56 -30.26
CA GLU A 126 14.63 51.15 -30.11
C GLU A 126 15.16 50.81 -28.70
N ASN A 127 15.50 51.84 -27.91
CA ASN A 127 15.90 51.73 -26.51
C ASN A 127 14.71 51.71 -25.53
N ASP A 128 13.46 51.56 -25.98
CA ASP A 128 12.32 51.41 -25.06
C ASP A 128 12.56 50.22 -24.12
N PRO A 129 12.60 50.44 -22.79
CA PRO A 129 12.80 49.37 -21.82
C PRO A 129 11.78 48.24 -21.95
N ASN A 130 10.56 48.52 -22.44
CA ASN A 130 9.55 47.50 -22.68
C ASN A 130 9.92 46.59 -23.86
N TYR A 131 10.40 47.18 -24.95
CA TYR A 131 10.84 46.44 -26.13
C TYR A 131 12.05 45.55 -25.80
N LEU A 132 13.04 46.10 -25.10
CA LEU A 132 14.21 45.35 -24.65
C LEU A 132 13.83 44.21 -23.69
N ALA A 133 12.86 44.43 -22.80
CA ALA A 133 12.36 43.37 -21.91
C ALA A 133 11.69 42.23 -22.69
N VAL A 134 10.89 42.53 -23.73
CA VAL A 134 10.28 41.51 -24.61
C VAL A 134 11.34 40.71 -25.36
N GLN A 135 12.36 41.39 -25.90
CA GLN A 135 13.48 40.71 -26.58
C GLN A 135 14.26 39.80 -25.63
N LYS A 136 14.57 40.29 -24.41
CA LYS A 136 15.26 39.51 -23.38
C LYS A 136 14.43 38.28 -22.97
N ALA A 137 13.12 38.46 -22.73
CA ALA A 137 12.20 37.38 -22.40
C ALA A 137 12.19 36.29 -23.48
N PHE A 138 12.14 36.66 -24.76
CA PHE A 138 12.21 35.68 -25.85
C PHE A 138 13.57 34.97 -25.93
N SER A 139 14.69 35.71 -25.88
CA SER A 139 16.04 35.12 -25.92
C SER A 139 16.30 34.12 -24.79
N THR A 140 15.80 34.41 -23.59
CA THR A 140 15.93 33.53 -22.42
C THR A 140 14.99 32.33 -22.47
N LEU A 141 13.71 32.52 -22.83
CA LEU A 141 12.71 31.44 -22.82
C LEU A 141 12.80 30.50 -24.02
N MET A 142 13.35 30.97 -25.14
CA MET A 142 13.53 30.17 -26.36
C MET A 142 14.70 29.18 -26.27
N ASP A 143 15.77 29.55 -25.57
CA ASP A 143 16.90 28.66 -25.28
C ASP A 143 16.57 27.76 -24.08
N ALA A 144 16.57 26.45 -24.29
CA ALA A 144 16.22 25.47 -23.26
C ALA A 144 17.10 25.58 -22.00
N GLN A 145 18.40 25.87 -22.15
CA GLN A 145 19.30 25.98 -21.00
C GLN A 145 19.03 27.25 -20.20
N LYS A 146 18.84 28.38 -20.90
CA LYS A 146 18.52 29.66 -20.26
C LYS A 146 17.13 29.66 -19.63
N LYS A 147 16.15 28.99 -20.26
CA LYS A 147 14.81 28.77 -19.71
C LYS A 147 14.90 28.03 -18.38
N ARG A 148 15.65 26.93 -18.31
CA ARG A 148 15.85 26.17 -17.06
C ARG A 148 16.51 27.01 -15.97
N ALA A 149 17.55 27.77 -16.33
CA ALA A 149 18.22 28.65 -15.38
C ALA A 149 17.25 29.71 -14.82
N TYR A 150 16.45 30.34 -15.67
CA TYR A 150 15.44 31.31 -15.29
C TYR A 150 14.31 30.70 -14.44
N ASP A 151 13.80 29.55 -14.86
CA ASP A 151 12.73 28.84 -14.15
C ASP A 151 13.16 28.43 -12.74
N SER A 152 14.44 28.09 -12.56
CA SER A 152 15.01 27.73 -11.26
C SER A 152 15.07 28.90 -10.27
N GLN A 153 15.04 30.15 -10.76
CA GLN A 153 15.06 31.38 -9.96
C GLN A 153 13.67 31.92 -9.64
N CYS A 154 12.66 31.53 -10.41
CA CYS A 154 11.29 31.97 -10.18
C CYS A 154 10.85 31.58 -8.76
N GLU A 155 10.08 32.46 -8.11
CA GLU A 155 9.65 32.26 -6.73
C GLU A 155 9.05 30.86 -6.52
N PHE A 156 9.59 30.17 -5.51
CA PHE A 156 9.21 28.80 -5.19
C PHE A 156 9.14 28.65 -3.66
N ASP A 157 7.96 28.28 -3.18
CA ASP A 157 7.75 27.90 -1.78
C ASP A 157 8.46 26.58 -1.40
N GLU A 158 9.60 26.68 -0.75
CA GLU A 158 10.38 25.49 -0.33
C GLU A 158 9.80 24.80 0.91
N SER A 159 8.70 25.31 1.48
CA SER A 159 8.07 24.74 2.67
C SER A 159 7.63 23.29 2.46
N ILE A 160 7.96 22.44 3.43
CA ILE A 160 7.50 21.06 3.51
C ILE A 160 6.74 20.86 4.83
N PRO A 161 5.69 20.02 4.85
CA PRO A 161 4.97 19.69 6.09
C PRO A 161 5.92 19.19 7.18
N SER A 162 5.63 19.52 8.43
CA SER A 162 6.45 19.14 9.58
C SER A 162 6.47 17.62 9.80
N GLY A 163 5.42 16.92 9.39
CA GLY A 163 5.20 15.50 9.66
C GLY A 163 4.60 15.22 11.04
N SER A 164 4.39 16.26 11.86
CA SER A 164 3.76 16.18 13.19
C SER A 164 2.26 16.52 13.16
N GLU A 165 1.71 16.84 11.99
CA GLU A 165 0.32 17.19 11.81
C GLU A 165 -0.62 16.00 12.11
N LYS A 166 -1.73 16.28 12.80
CA LYS A 166 -2.76 15.27 13.05
C LYS A 166 -3.60 15.04 11.79
N ILE A 167 -3.39 13.90 11.14
CA ILE A 167 -4.06 13.55 9.88
C ILE A 167 -5.42 12.90 10.13
N LYS A 168 -6.45 13.43 9.48
CA LYS A 168 -7.85 13.00 9.62
C LYS A 168 -8.02 11.48 9.47
N GLN A 169 -7.46 10.90 8.42
CA GLN A 169 -7.61 9.49 8.07
C GLN A 169 -6.91 8.53 9.04
N ASN A 170 -5.94 9.03 9.82
CA ASN A 170 -5.14 8.23 10.74
C ASN A 170 -5.72 8.18 12.15
N ILE A 171 -6.73 8.99 12.45
CA ILE A 171 -7.30 9.09 13.79
C ILE A 171 -8.52 8.18 13.90
N THR A 172 -8.38 7.12 14.70
CA THR A 172 -9.44 6.11 14.96
C THR A 172 -10.19 6.34 16.29
N GLY A 173 -10.00 7.49 16.94
CA GLY A 173 -10.57 7.79 18.27
C GLY A 173 -11.12 9.21 18.39
N ALA A 174 -11.64 9.55 19.57
CA ALA A 174 -12.17 10.88 19.87
C ALA A 174 -11.07 11.94 19.68
N VAL A 175 -11.37 12.97 18.89
CA VAL A 175 -10.41 14.05 18.62
C VAL A 175 -10.76 15.25 19.48
N ASP A 176 -9.73 15.89 20.05
CA ASP A 176 -9.88 17.17 20.72
C ASP A 176 -10.52 18.18 19.74
N PRO A 177 -11.66 18.81 20.08
CA PRO A 177 -12.35 19.75 19.19
C PRO A 177 -11.48 20.95 18.76
N LYS A 178 -10.41 21.23 19.51
CA LYS A 178 -9.47 22.33 19.27
C LYS A 178 -8.22 21.92 18.46
N ALA A 179 -8.03 20.63 18.17
CA ALA A 179 -6.87 20.18 17.40
C ALA A 179 -7.06 20.49 15.90
N LYS A 180 -6.03 21.05 15.26
CA LYS A 180 -6.03 21.28 13.81
C LYS A 180 -5.85 19.95 13.09
N ILE A 181 -6.97 19.35 12.69
CA ILE A 181 -7.00 18.12 11.89
C ILE A 181 -6.89 18.51 10.41
N VAL A 182 -5.96 17.91 9.69
CA VAL A 182 -5.75 18.18 8.26
C VAL A 182 -5.94 16.90 7.46
N ASP A 183 -6.47 17.02 6.26
CA ASP A 183 -6.53 15.93 5.29
C ASP A 183 -5.13 15.68 4.70
N PHE A 184 -4.69 14.42 4.71
CA PHE A 184 -3.40 14.03 4.13
C PHE A 184 -3.23 14.48 2.67
N TYR A 185 -4.24 14.24 1.83
CA TYR A 185 -4.15 14.52 0.38
C TYR A 185 -4.14 16.02 0.12
N ALA A 186 -4.91 16.80 0.88
CA ALA A 186 -4.90 18.26 0.79
C ALA A 186 -3.59 18.88 1.31
N LEU A 187 -2.91 18.23 2.25
CA LEU A 187 -1.65 18.69 2.82
C LEU A 187 -0.45 18.36 1.91
N TYR A 188 -0.33 17.10 1.48
CA TYR A 188 0.84 16.62 0.73
C TYR A 188 0.66 16.71 -0.79
N GLY A 189 -0.56 16.61 -1.32
CA GLY A 189 -0.84 16.64 -2.76
C GLY A 189 -0.27 17.89 -3.44
N PRO A 190 -0.65 19.11 -3.01
CA PRO A 190 -0.11 20.35 -3.57
C PRO A 190 1.41 20.47 -3.41
N VAL A 191 1.97 19.84 -2.37
CA VAL A 191 3.41 19.84 -2.10
C VAL A 191 4.16 18.92 -3.08
N PHE A 192 3.61 17.77 -3.45
CA PHE A 192 4.21 16.94 -4.49
C PHE A 192 4.04 17.57 -5.88
N GLU A 193 2.88 18.15 -6.19
CA GLU A 193 2.62 18.81 -7.47
C GLU A 193 3.56 20.00 -7.72
N ARG A 194 3.79 20.85 -6.70
CA ARG A 194 4.75 21.95 -6.83
C ARG A 194 6.18 21.46 -7.09
N ASN A 195 6.61 20.40 -6.43
CA ASN A 195 7.96 19.85 -6.59
C ASN A 195 8.11 19.08 -7.93
N ALA A 196 7.01 18.49 -8.43
CA ALA A 196 6.97 17.75 -9.69
C ALA A 196 7.42 18.61 -10.90
N ARG A 197 7.22 19.93 -10.82
CA ARG A 197 7.70 20.91 -11.81
C ARG A 197 9.18 20.75 -12.15
N PHE A 198 10.01 20.37 -11.19
CA PHE A 198 11.45 20.23 -11.38
C PHE A 198 11.90 18.84 -11.83
N SER A 199 10.97 17.93 -12.12
CA SER A 199 11.34 16.56 -12.53
C SER A 199 11.90 16.52 -13.94
N SER A 200 13.01 15.80 -14.11
CA SER A 200 13.55 15.43 -15.43
C SER A 200 12.72 14.32 -16.11
N ILE A 201 12.00 13.51 -15.34
CA ILE A 201 11.32 12.30 -15.79
C ILE A 201 9.81 12.60 -15.90
N VAL A 202 9.25 12.35 -17.07
CA VAL A 202 7.82 12.61 -17.38
C VAL A 202 7.24 11.32 -17.98
N PRO A 203 6.02 10.88 -17.60
CA PRO A 203 5.05 11.52 -16.71
C PRO A 203 5.36 11.37 -15.22
N VAL A 204 5.03 12.40 -14.43
CA VAL A 204 5.19 12.38 -12.97
C VAL A 204 3.95 11.71 -12.34
N PRO A 205 4.11 10.64 -11.54
CA PRO A 205 3.01 10.03 -10.81
C PRO A 205 2.38 10.99 -9.80
N MET A 206 1.05 11.01 -9.74
CA MET A 206 0.29 11.79 -8.76
C MET A 206 0.08 11.00 -7.46
N LEU A 207 -0.16 11.69 -6.35
CA LEU A 207 -0.35 11.08 -5.02
C LEU A 207 -1.59 10.15 -4.95
N GLY A 208 -2.60 10.44 -5.76
CA GLY A 208 -3.87 9.70 -5.81
C GLY A 208 -4.82 10.07 -4.66
N ASP A 209 -5.73 9.14 -4.39
CA ASP A 209 -6.76 9.21 -3.36
C ASP A 209 -6.69 8.00 -2.40
N ASP A 210 -7.66 7.89 -1.48
CA ASP A 210 -7.69 6.82 -0.47
C ASP A 210 -8.00 5.43 -1.03
N GLU A 211 -8.61 5.37 -2.21
CA GLU A 211 -9.00 4.15 -2.92
C GLU A 211 -7.93 3.68 -3.92
N THR A 212 -6.87 4.47 -4.11
CA THR A 212 -5.79 4.13 -5.04
C THR A 212 -5.07 2.86 -4.61
N ASP A 213 -4.86 1.97 -5.56
CA ASP A 213 -4.22 0.67 -5.34
C ASP A 213 -2.80 0.79 -4.77
N ILE A 214 -2.44 -0.14 -3.88
CA ILE A 214 -1.18 -0.13 -3.14
C ILE A 214 0.03 -0.20 -4.09
N ASP A 215 -0.05 -0.91 -5.21
CA ASP A 215 1.08 -1.01 -6.16
C ASP A 215 1.30 0.32 -6.89
N THR A 216 0.22 1.06 -7.15
CA THR A 216 0.30 2.42 -7.69
C THR A 216 0.92 3.37 -6.67
N VAL A 217 0.56 3.24 -5.39
CA VAL A 217 1.15 4.02 -4.29
C VAL A 217 2.65 3.72 -4.13
N GLN A 218 3.05 2.46 -4.23
CA GLN A 218 4.46 2.07 -4.20
C GLN A 218 5.21 2.64 -5.39
N SER A 219 4.63 2.59 -6.59
CA SER A 219 5.23 3.16 -7.80
C SER A 219 5.42 4.68 -7.68
N PHE A 220 4.44 5.39 -7.11
CA PHE A 220 4.55 6.81 -6.78
C PHE A 220 5.76 7.07 -5.87
N TYR A 221 5.86 6.35 -4.75
CA TYR A 221 6.97 6.56 -3.82
C TYR A 221 8.33 6.16 -4.40
N ASN A 222 8.39 5.09 -5.20
CA ASN A 222 9.61 4.68 -5.88
C ASN A 222 10.11 5.77 -6.84
N PHE A 223 9.21 6.40 -7.59
CA PHE A 223 9.54 7.54 -8.44
C PHE A 223 10.17 8.69 -7.63
N TRP A 224 9.59 9.03 -6.48
CA TRP A 224 10.11 10.10 -5.62
C TRP A 224 11.43 9.75 -4.91
N HIS A 225 11.67 8.48 -4.61
CA HIS A 225 12.97 8.00 -4.12
C HIS A 225 14.07 8.11 -5.18
N THR A 226 13.72 7.90 -6.45
CA THR A 226 14.63 8.08 -7.60
C THR A 226 14.45 9.42 -8.30
N PHE A 227 13.97 10.44 -7.58
CA PHE A 227 13.63 11.73 -8.19
C PHE A 227 14.87 12.41 -8.78
N ASP A 228 14.84 12.67 -10.09
CA ASP A 228 15.88 13.46 -10.75
C ASP A 228 15.38 14.88 -11.01
N SER A 229 16.13 15.87 -10.52
CA SER A 229 15.78 17.28 -10.62
C SER A 229 16.68 17.99 -11.62
N TRP A 230 16.06 18.66 -12.59
CA TRP A 230 16.78 19.53 -13.54
C TRP A 230 17.07 20.93 -12.97
N ARG A 231 16.61 21.24 -11.74
CA ARG A 231 16.77 22.56 -11.10
C ARG A 231 18.24 22.94 -11.01
N ASP A 232 18.53 24.17 -11.43
CA ASP A 232 19.88 24.73 -11.49
C ASP A 232 20.13 25.68 -10.31
N PHE A 233 21.26 25.46 -9.62
CA PHE A 233 21.69 26.23 -8.45
C PHE A 233 22.93 27.08 -8.72
N THR A 234 23.39 27.13 -9.98
CA THR A 234 24.59 27.89 -10.36
C THR A 234 24.31 29.37 -10.59
N HIS A 235 23.04 29.78 -10.68
CA HIS A 235 22.69 31.16 -11.05
C HIS A 235 23.06 32.20 -9.99
N ASN A 236 22.83 31.91 -8.71
CA ASN A 236 23.20 32.80 -7.59
C ASN A 236 24.62 32.53 -7.11
N ALA A 237 25.52 32.21 -8.04
CA ALA A 237 26.93 32.00 -7.74
C ALA A 237 27.56 33.27 -7.14
N GLU A 238 28.33 33.10 -6.07
CA GLU A 238 28.97 34.22 -5.36
C GLU A 238 30.07 34.89 -6.19
N HIS A 239 30.80 34.11 -6.99
CA HIS A 239 31.91 34.64 -7.78
C HIS A 239 31.47 34.89 -9.23
N ASP A 240 31.61 36.13 -9.69
CA ASP A 240 31.47 36.45 -11.10
C ASP A 240 32.68 35.94 -11.87
N VAL A 241 32.43 35.04 -12.81
CA VAL A 241 33.45 34.30 -13.56
C VAL A 241 33.85 35.04 -14.84
N ASP A 242 33.05 36.02 -15.28
CA ASP A 242 33.28 36.76 -16.51
C ASP A 242 34.07 38.06 -16.30
N SER A 243 34.17 38.56 -15.07
CA SER A 243 35.05 39.68 -14.70
C SER A 243 36.52 39.29 -14.47
N VAL A 244 36.83 37.98 -14.45
CA VAL A 244 38.19 37.48 -14.18
C VAL A 244 38.97 37.27 -15.48
N GLU A 245 40.08 37.99 -15.64
CA GLU A 245 40.96 37.90 -16.82
C GLU A 245 41.91 36.68 -16.75
N SER A 246 42.38 36.32 -15.55
CA SER A 246 43.31 35.20 -15.38
C SER A 246 42.61 33.86 -15.49
N ARG A 247 43.12 32.99 -16.37
CA ARG A 247 42.55 31.66 -16.63
C ARG A 247 42.49 30.78 -15.37
N ASP A 248 43.52 30.81 -14.54
CA ASP A 248 43.58 29.94 -13.35
C ASP A 248 42.66 30.44 -12.25
N GLU A 249 42.55 31.76 -12.10
CA GLU A 249 41.57 32.37 -11.21
C GLU A 249 40.14 32.09 -11.67
N LYS A 250 39.87 32.18 -12.98
CA LYS A 250 38.58 31.81 -13.59
C LYS A 250 38.21 30.36 -13.25
N ARG A 251 39.15 29.42 -13.40
CA ARG A 251 38.94 28.01 -13.03
C ARG A 251 38.68 27.82 -11.53
N HIS A 252 39.40 28.55 -10.68
CA HIS A 252 39.21 28.47 -9.23
C HIS A 252 37.84 29.01 -8.80
N MET A 253 37.42 30.15 -9.35
CA MET A 253 36.10 30.73 -9.08
C MET A 253 34.96 29.83 -9.59
N MET A 254 35.08 29.27 -10.80
CA MET A 254 34.14 28.26 -11.30
C MET A 254 34.02 27.06 -10.35
N LYS A 255 35.14 26.54 -9.85
CA LYS A 255 35.16 25.40 -8.91
C LYS A 255 34.47 25.75 -7.58
N LYS A 256 34.66 26.96 -7.07
CA LYS A 256 33.97 27.43 -5.86
C LYS A 256 32.46 27.54 -6.07
N ASN A 257 32.03 28.13 -7.19
CA ASN A 257 30.62 28.22 -7.56
C ASN A 257 29.98 26.83 -7.72
N GLU A 258 30.67 25.90 -8.38
CA GLU A 258 30.21 24.53 -8.53
C GLU A 258 30.09 23.82 -7.18
N ALA A 259 31.03 24.06 -6.25
CA ALA A 259 30.96 23.50 -4.90
C ALA A 259 29.76 24.06 -4.10
N GLN A 260 29.47 25.36 -4.22
CA GLN A 260 28.29 25.98 -3.61
C GLN A 260 26.99 25.44 -4.22
N ALA A 261 26.90 25.35 -5.54
CA ALA A 261 25.77 24.78 -6.25
C ALA A 261 25.53 23.31 -5.85
N LYS A 262 26.58 22.50 -5.73
CA LYS A 262 26.50 21.12 -5.21
C LYS A 262 25.98 21.06 -3.77
N LYS A 263 26.39 22.00 -2.91
CA LYS A 263 25.89 22.10 -1.53
C LYS A 263 24.41 22.43 -1.48
N LEU A 264 23.94 23.38 -2.30
CA LEU A 264 22.52 23.72 -2.42
C LEU A 264 21.71 22.56 -3.00
N LYS A 265 22.21 21.92 -4.07
CA LYS A 265 21.60 20.72 -4.64
C LYS A 265 21.47 19.63 -3.57
N LYS A 266 22.52 19.34 -2.80
CA LYS A 266 22.46 18.36 -1.70
C LYS A 266 21.39 18.71 -0.65
N LYS A 267 21.27 19.99 -0.27
CA LYS A 267 20.21 20.44 0.66
C LYS A 267 18.81 20.21 0.08
N GLU A 268 18.62 20.47 -1.21
CA GLU A 268 17.37 20.21 -1.90
C GLU A 268 17.00 18.73 -1.90
N TYR A 269 17.96 17.85 -2.21
CA TYR A 269 17.72 16.40 -2.15
C TYR A 269 17.42 15.92 -0.73
N SER A 270 18.10 16.43 0.30
CA SER A 270 17.75 16.14 1.70
C SER A 270 16.34 16.64 2.04
N ARG A 271 15.93 17.82 1.59
CA ARG A 271 14.58 18.36 1.78
C ARG A 271 13.52 17.47 1.12
N LEU A 272 13.77 16.99 -0.10
CA LEU A 272 12.87 16.09 -0.81
C LEU A 272 12.80 14.71 -0.16
N ALA A 273 13.93 14.16 0.30
CA ALA A 273 13.95 12.91 1.06
C ALA A 273 13.12 13.04 2.35
N ASP A 274 13.31 14.11 3.12
CA ASP A 274 12.51 14.42 4.30
C ASP A 274 11.00 14.50 3.98
N LEU A 275 10.63 15.15 2.86
CA LEU A 275 9.25 15.23 2.41
C LEU A 275 8.66 13.83 2.16
N VAL A 276 9.39 12.97 1.45
CA VAL A 276 8.97 11.61 1.10
C VAL A 276 8.85 10.75 2.36
N ASP A 277 9.84 10.77 3.23
CA ASP A 277 9.85 9.99 4.47
C ASP A 277 8.70 10.39 5.39
N ARG A 278 8.48 11.71 5.56
CA ARG A 278 7.35 12.24 6.35
C ARG A 278 6.02 11.87 5.72
N ALA A 279 5.89 11.92 4.39
CA ALA A 279 4.67 11.51 3.70
C ALA A 279 4.40 10.01 3.88
N GLN A 280 5.40 9.16 3.68
CA GLN A 280 5.27 7.70 3.84
C GLN A 280 4.90 7.28 5.27
N ALA A 281 5.49 7.93 6.27
CA ALA A 281 5.18 7.67 7.68
C ALA A 281 3.71 8.01 8.02
N ASN A 282 3.14 8.97 7.31
CA ASN A 282 1.84 9.54 7.54
C ASN A 282 0.75 9.10 6.56
N ASP A 283 1.10 8.39 5.47
CA ASP A 283 0.14 7.92 4.47
C ASP A 283 -0.85 6.91 5.08
N PRO A 284 -2.16 7.19 5.03
CA PRO A 284 -3.18 6.32 5.61
C PRO A 284 -3.20 4.91 5.00
N ARG A 285 -2.97 4.79 3.70
CA ARG A 285 -3.00 3.52 2.94
C ARG A 285 -1.86 2.62 3.42
N LEU A 286 -0.64 3.16 3.47
CA LEU A 286 0.53 2.42 3.96
C LEU A 286 0.41 2.07 5.44
N ARG A 287 -0.20 2.95 6.25
CA ARG A 287 -0.45 2.67 7.67
C ARG A 287 -1.45 1.53 7.87
N ARG A 288 -2.53 1.47 7.08
CA ARG A 288 -3.49 0.33 7.11
C ARG A 288 -2.79 -0.98 6.76
N VAL A 289 -1.98 -1.00 5.70
CA VAL A 289 -1.21 -2.20 5.31
C VAL A 289 -0.24 -2.62 6.41
N LYS A 290 0.49 -1.66 6.99
CA LYS A 290 1.43 -1.91 8.09
C LYS A 290 0.71 -2.43 9.35
N GLN A 291 -0.46 -1.89 9.67
CA GLN A 291 -1.26 -2.35 10.80
C GLN A 291 -1.81 -3.75 10.57
N ALA A 292 -2.42 -4.02 9.41
CA ALA A 292 -2.92 -5.34 9.05
C ALA A 292 -1.80 -6.41 9.07
N ALA A 293 -0.59 -6.07 8.60
CA ALA A 293 0.56 -6.96 8.67
C ALA A 293 1.01 -7.25 10.12
N LYS A 294 0.97 -6.24 11.00
CA LYS A 294 1.25 -6.42 12.43
C LYS A 294 0.20 -7.30 13.11
N ASP A 295 -1.08 -7.01 12.86
CA ASP A 295 -2.20 -7.75 13.45
C ASP A 295 -2.19 -9.21 12.98
N LYS A 296 -1.92 -9.46 11.69
CA LYS A 296 -1.73 -10.81 11.16
C LYS A 296 -0.58 -11.55 11.86
N LYS A 297 0.59 -10.91 12.00
CA LYS A 297 1.74 -11.51 12.69
C LYS A 297 1.47 -11.78 14.16
N GLU A 298 0.76 -10.89 14.84
CA GLU A 298 0.37 -11.07 16.24
C GLU A 298 -0.66 -12.20 16.40
N ASN A 299 -1.65 -12.27 15.52
CA ASN A 299 -2.65 -13.35 15.49
C ASN A 299 -1.99 -14.70 15.19
N ASP A 300 -1.05 -14.76 14.25
CA ASP A 300 -0.29 -15.97 13.95
C ASP A 300 0.57 -16.41 15.14
N ARG A 301 1.16 -15.45 15.89
CA ARG A 301 1.91 -15.75 17.11
C ARG A 301 0.98 -16.28 18.20
N LYS A 302 -0.15 -15.60 18.47
CA LYS A 302 -1.16 -16.01 19.45
C LYS A 302 -1.76 -17.38 19.09
N ALA A 303 -2.00 -17.65 17.82
CA ALA A 303 -2.51 -18.94 17.36
C ALA A 303 -1.49 -20.07 17.59
N LYS A 304 -0.20 -19.82 17.35
CA LYS A 304 0.87 -20.79 17.65
C LYS A 304 1.04 -21.03 19.15
N GLU A 305 1.00 -19.96 19.96
CA GLU A 305 1.05 -20.04 21.42
C GLU A 305 -0.17 -20.82 21.97
N ALA A 306 -1.38 -20.52 21.49
CA ALA A 306 -2.60 -21.23 21.86
C ALA A 306 -2.58 -22.71 21.44
N ALA A 307 -2.07 -23.02 20.24
CA ALA A 307 -1.93 -24.39 19.78
C ALA A 307 -0.90 -25.18 20.64
N ALA A 308 0.24 -24.56 20.98
CA ALA A 308 1.22 -25.17 21.87
C ALA A 308 0.65 -25.40 23.28
N GLN A 309 -0.08 -24.42 23.81
CA GLN A 309 -0.73 -24.53 25.12
C GLN A 309 -1.79 -25.65 25.12
N ALA A 310 -2.61 -25.75 24.07
CA ALA A 310 -3.59 -26.83 23.94
C ALA A 310 -2.95 -28.23 23.88
N ILE A 311 -1.76 -28.37 23.27
CA ILE A 311 -1.01 -29.64 23.28
C ILE A 311 -0.53 -29.98 24.69
N ILE A 312 0.03 -29.01 25.42
CA ILE A 312 0.49 -29.20 26.80
C ILE A 312 -0.67 -29.54 27.72
N ASP A 313 -1.80 -28.84 27.59
CA ASP A 313 -2.99 -29.07 28.41
C ASP A 313 -3.61 -30.44 28.10
N ALA A 314 -3.62 -30.87 26.84
CA ALA A 314 -4.04 -32.22 26.45
C ALA A 314 -3.12 -33.30 27.03
N GLN A 315 -1.80 -33.11 27.01
CA GLN A 315 -0.85 -34.05 27.62
C GLN A 315 -1.03 -34.13 29.13
N LYS A 316 -1.17 -32.99 29.82
CA LYS A 316 -1.45 -32.95 31.26
C LYS A 316 -2.78 -33.62 31.62
N ALA A 317 -3.83 -33.41 30.83
CA ALA A 317 -5.12 -34.07 31.05
C ALA A 317 -5.02 -35.60 30.89
N VAL A 318 -4.24 -36.09 29.92
CA VAL A 318 -3.99 -37.52 29.73
C VAL A 318 -3.18 -38.10 30.89
N GLU A 319 -2.12 -37.40 31.34
CA GLU A 319 -1.29 -37.83 32.47
C GLU A 319 -2.09 -37.84 33.78
N GLU A 320 -2.90 -36.81 34.03
CA GLU A 320 -3.76 -36.73 35.21
C GLU A 320 -4.86 -37.81 35.19
N ALA A 321 -5.47 -38.09 34.04
CA ALA A 321 -6.41 -39.20 33.89
C ALA A 321 -5.74 -40.55 34.14
N ALA A 322 -4.51 -40.75 33.65
CA ALA A 322 -3.74 -41.97 33.91
C ALA A 322 -3.37 -42.10 35.40
N ALA A 323 -2.94 -41.03 36.06
CA ALA A 323 -2.62 -41.01 37.49
C ALA A 323 -3.86 -41.32 38.35
N ARG A 324 -5.02 -40.73 38.02
CA ARG A 324 -6.30 -41.03 38.68
C ARG A 324 -6.70 -42.50 38.49
N ALA A 325 -6.56 -43.05 37.29
CA ALA A 325 -6.86 -44.46 37.02
C ALA A 325 -5.91 -45.43 37.76
N ILE A 326 -4.62 -45.07 37.90
CA ILE A 326 -3.67 -45.86 38.70
C ILE A 326 -4.04 -45.80 40.19
N ALA A 327 -4.33 -44.60 40.71
CA ALA A 327 -4.72 -44.42 42.11
C ALA A 327 -6.00 -45.21 42.44
N GLU A 328 -7.01 -45.18 41.57
CA GLU A 328 -8.26 -45.91 41.73
C GLU A 328 -8.05 -47.44 41.72
N LYS A 329 -7.18 -47.95 40.83
CA LYS A 329 -6.80 -49.38 40.84
C LYS A 329 -6.08 -49.80 42.13
N LEU A 330 -5.19 -48.95 42.65
CA LEU A 330 -4.42 -49.22 43.87
C LEU A 330 -5.32 -49.20 45.11
N GLU A 331 -6.27 -48.27 45.18
CA GLU A 331 -7.34 -48.22 46.18
C GLU A 331 -8.22 -49.47 46.12
N ALA A 332 -8.67 -49.86 44.91
CA ALA A 332 -9.48 -51.06 44.72
C ALA A 332 -8.75 -52.34 45.17
N GLU A 333 -7.44 -52.46 44.89
CA GLU A 333 -6.64 -53.61 45.30
C GLU A 333 -6.42 -53.65 46.82
N LYS A 334 -6.19 -52.50 47.47
CA LYS A 334 -6.11 -52.41 48.94
C LYS A 334 -7.43 -52.82 49.60
N ASN A 335 -8.55 -52.34 49.07
CA ASN A 335 -9.89 -52.69 49.56
C ASN A 335 -10.19 -54.18 49.36
N ALA A 336 -9.81 -54.76 48.21
CA ALA A 336 -9.93 -56.20 47.95
C ALA A 336 -9.09 -57.05 48.93
N LYS A 337 -7.83 -56.66 49.19
CA LYS A 337 -6.95 -57.33 50.15
C LYS A 337 -7.48 -57.27 51.58
N SER A 338 -7.98 -56.11 52.00
CA SER A 338 -8.62 -55.94 53.32
C SER A 338 -9.86 -56.82 53.46
N ASN A 339 -10.75 -56.80 52.46
CA ASN A 339 -11.96 -57.63 52.45
C ASN A 339 -11.64 -59.13 52.45
N ALA A 340 -10.63 -59.57 51.69
CA ALA A 340 -10.18 -60.96 51.69
C ALA A 340 -9.60 -61.40 53.06
N LYS A 341 -8.84 -60.52 53.73
CA LYS A 341 -8.33 -60.79 55.08
C LYS A 341 -9.47 -60.90 56.09
N MET A 342 -10.42 -59.97 56.06
CA MET A 342 -11.62 -60.02 56.91
C MET A 342 -12.45 -61.28 56.67
N ALA A 343 -12.59 -61.75 55.42
CA ALA A 343 -13.28 -62.99 55.10
C ALA A 343 -12.56 -64.23 55.66
N LYS A 344 -11.23 -64.32 55.52
CA LYS A 344 -10.42 -65.41 56.11
C LYS A 344 -10.50 -65.43 57.63
N ASP A 345 -10.48 -64.26 58.28
CA ASP A 345 -10.59 -64.17 59.74
C ASP A 345 -12.00 -64.54 60.24
N LYS A 346 -13.05 -64.24 59.47
CA LYS A 346 -14.43 -64.70 59.76
C LYS A 346 -14.53 -66.23 59.66
N LEU A 347 -13.99 -66.84 58.60
CA LEU A 347 -13.99 -68.30 58.43
C LEU A 347 -13.22 -69.02 59.55
N LYS A 348 -12.05 -68.52 59.95
CA LYS A 348 -11.30 -69.07 61.09
C LYS A 348 -12.07 -68.97 62.41
N LYS A 349 -12.78 -67.86 62.64
CA LYS A 349 -13.64 -67.70 63.84
C LYS A 349 -14.83 -68.65 63.80
N ALA A 350 -15.45 -68.87 62.64
CA ALA A 350 -16.52 -69.83 62.46
C ALA A 350 -16.03 -71.26 62.75
N PHE A 351 -14.90 -71.66 62.15
CA PHE A 351 -14.33 -73.00 62.34
C PHE A 351 -13.93 -73.29 63.80
N ARG A 352 -13.43 -72.28 64.54
CA ARG A 352 -13.18 -72.42 65.99
C ARG A 352 -14.45 -72.70 66.79
N LYS A 353 -15.60 -72.13 66.41
CA LYS A 353 -16.89 -72.40 67.07
C LYS A 353 -17.37 -73.83 66.78
N VAL A 354 -17.22 -74.27 65.54
CA VAL A 354 -17.57 -75.65 65.14
C VAL A 354 -16.73 -76.68 65.90
N LYS A 355 -15.41 -76.47 66.01
CA LYS A 355 -14.53 -77.33 66.83
C LYS A 355 -14.90 -77.33 68.31
N LYS A 356 -15.27 -76.17 68.87
CA LYS A 356 -15.72 -76.06 70.27
C LYS A 356 -17.00 -76.90 70.50
N ALA A 357 -17.96 -76.80 69.59
CA ALA A 357 -19.18 -77.59 69.65
C ALA A 357 -18.90 -79.10 69.53
N PHE A 358 -17.95 -79.50 68.69
CA PHE A 358 -17.53 -80.91 68.59
C PHE A 358 -16.96 -81.44 69.91
N ARG A 359 -16.04 -80.69 70.53
CA ARG A 359 -15.43 -81.06 71.81
C ARG A 359 -16.49 -81.24 72.90
N GLU A 360 -17.42 -80.28 73.01
CA GLU A 360 -18.52 -80.34 73.99
C GLU A 360 -19.45 -81.54 73.74
N LEU A 361 -19.74 -81.87 72.48
CA LEU A 361 -20.60 -83.01 72.13
C LEU A 361 -19.94 -84.36 72.38
N VAL A 362 -18.64 -84.51 72.09
CA VAL A 362 -17.89 -85.75 72.36
C VAL A 362 -17.71 -85.96 73.86
N GLU A 363 -17.40 -84.90 74.62
CA GLU A 363 -17.30 -84.95 76.09
C GLU A 363 -18.63 -85.33 76.75
N ALA A 364 -19.77 -84.88 76.19
CA ALA A 364 -21.09 -85.22 76.72
C ALA A 364 -21.49 -86.70 76.50
N ILE A 365 -20.91 -87.38 75.51
CA ILE A 365 -21.22 -88.80 75.21
C ILE A 365 -20.33 -89.75 76.01
N ASP A 366 -19.10 -89.35 76.37
CA ASP A 366 -18.15 -90.08 77.23
C ASP A 366 -17.89 -91.53 76.77
N ASP A 367 -17.46 -91.70 75.50
CA ASP A 367 -17.17 -93.01 74.92
C ASP A 367 -15.66 -93.38 75.08
N PRO A 368 -15.31 -94.55 75.66
CA PRO A 368 -13.91 -94.96 75.87
C PRO A 368 -13.04 -95.05 74.61
N ARG A 369 -13.66 -95.13 73.41
CA ARG A 369 -12.94 -95.27 72.13
C ARG A 369 -12.38 -93.94 71.63
N VAL A 370 -12.97 -92.82 72.05
CA VAL A 370 -12.58 -91.47 71.63
C VAL A 370 -12.14 -90.70 72.88
N ASP A 371 -10.83 -90.62 73.10
CA ASP A 371 -10.27 -89.86 74.22
C ASP A 371 -9.99 -88.41 73.82
N ALA A 372 -9.46 -87.63 74.76
CA ALA A 372 -9.10 -86.24 74.54
C ALA A 372 -8.05 -86.05 73.44
N GLU A 373 -7.11 -86.99 73.28
CA GLU A 373 -6.08 -86.91 72.24
C GLU A 373 -6.68 -87.14 70.84
N GLU A 374 -7.58 -88.12 70.71
CA GLU A 374 -8.25 -88.41 69.44
C GLU A 374 -9.28 -87.33 69.06
N THR A 375 -9.94 -86.73 70.05
CA THR A 375 -10.86 -85.59 69.82
C THR A 375 -10.11 -84.39 69.25
N GLU A 376 -8.92 -84.09 69.76
CA GLU A 376 -8.07 -83.01 69.24
C GLU A 376 -7.49 -83.36 67.86
N PHE A 377 -7.07 -84.60 67.65
CA PHE A 377 -6.58 -85.06 66.34
C PHE A 377 -7.64 -84.92 65.23
N ILE A 378 -8.90 -85.27 65.51
CA ILE A 378 -10.03 -85.08 64.59
C ILE A 378 -10.26 -83.58 64.33
N CYS A 379 -10.23 -82.76 65.39
CA CYS A 379 -10.35 -81.31 65.26
C CYS A 379 -9.27 -80.71 64.35
N GLU A 380 -8.05 -81.23 64.34
CA GLU A 380 -6.95 -80.72 63.53
C GLU A 380 -6.96 -81.25 62.08
N SER A 381 -7.48 -82.46 61.87
CA SER A 381 -7.31 -83.19 60.61
C SER A 381 -8.44 -83.02 59.60
N ILE A 382 -9.58 -82.43 60.01
CA ILE A 382 -10.80 -82.38 59.20
C ILE A 382 -11.19 -80.95 58.85
N GLU A 383 -11.77 -80.74 57.67
CA GLU A 383 -12.28 -79.44 57.22
C GLU A 383 -13.62 -79.05 57.90
N MET A 384 -13.97 -77.76 57.87
CA MET A 384 -15.14 -77.21 58.57
C MET A 384 -16.44 -77.96 58.25
N ASP A 385 -16.71 -78.23 56.97
CA ASP A 385 -17.95 -78.85 56.51
C ASP A 385 -18.10 -80.29 57.06
N ALA A 386 -17.01 -81.05 57.08
CA ALA A 386 -16.99 -82.40 57.62
C ALA A 386 -17.05 -82.42 59.17
N MET A 387 -16.52 -81.39 59.84
CA MET A 387 -16.68 -81.21 61.28
C MET A 387 -18.11 -80.82 61.67
N GLU A 388 -18.79 -80.01 60.85
CA GLU A 388 -20.22 -79.71 61.03
C GLU A 388 -21.10 -80.95 60.81
N ALA A 389 -20.76 -81.79 59.82
CA ALA A 389 -21.45 -83.07 59.60
C ALA A 389 -21.30 -84.01 60.80
N LEU A 390 -20.11 -84.08 61.42
CA LEU A 390 -19.89 -84.86 62.64
C LEU A 390 -20.64 -84.28 63.85
N ASN A 391 -20.68 -82.95 64.01
CA ASN A 391 -21.50 -82.31 65.04
C ASN A 391 -22.99 -82.63 64.87
N ALA A 392 -23.48 -82.65 63.62
CA ALA A 392 -24.86 -83.01 63.32
C ALA A 392 -25.15 -84.49 63.61
N ALA A 393 -24.21 -85.39 63.30
CA ALA A 393 -24.34 -86.82 63.63
C ALA A 393 -24.36 -87.05 65.15
N LEU A 394 -23.50 -86.35 65.90
CA LEU A 394 -23.42 -86.41 67.37
C LEU A 394 -24.62 -85.79 68.10
N ALA A 395 -25.60 -85.23 67.40
CA ALA A 395 -26.88 -84.84 67.99
C ALA A 395 -27.69 -86.04 68.51
N SER A 396 -27.33 -87.27 68.10
CA SER A 396 -27.86 -88.52 68.63
C SER A 396 -26.72 -89.37 69.20
N PRO A 397 -26.92 -90.14 70.30
CA PRO A 397 -25.90 -91.03 70.86
C PRO A 397 -25.38 -92.08 69.86
N ALA A 398 -26.17 -92.42 68.83
CA ALA A 398 -25.75 -93.34 67.76
C ALA A 398 -24.69 -92.74 66.82
N GLY A 399 -24.56 -91.41 66.76
CA GLY A 399 -23.60 -90.70 65.90
C GLY A 399 -22.14 -90.85 66.31
N ILE A 400 -21.87 -91.44 67.48
CA ILE A 400 -20.51 -91.78 67.90
C ILE A 400 -19.85 -92.80 66.94
N GLU A 401 -20.65 -93.64 66.27
CA GLU A 401 -20.12 -94.58 65.27
C GLU A 401 -19.55 -93.86 64.04
N ASP A 402 -20.13 -92.73 63.65
CA ASP A 402 -19.63 -91.92 62.54
C ASP A 402 -18.31 -91.23 62.91
N VAL A 403 -18.18 -90.77 64.16
CA VAL A 403 -16.90 -90.25 64.69
C VAL A 403 -15.83 -91.33 64.72
N VAL A 404 -16.17 -92.52 65.22
CA VAL A 404 -15.25 -93.66 65.25
C VAL A 404 -14.87 -94.10 63.83
N LYS A 405 -15.80 -94.07 62.87
CA LYS A 405 -15.53 -94.41 61.46
C LYS A 405 -14.58 -93.41 60.80
N VAL A 406 -14.77 -92.13 61.06
CA VAL A 406 -13.87 -91.09 60.58
C VAL A 406 -12.49 -91.21 61.25
N LEU A 407 -12.47 -91.50 62.55
CA LEU A 407 -11.25 -91.74 63.31
C LEU A 407 -10.48 -92.98 62.80
N THR A 408 -11.17 -94.09 62.51
CA THR A 408 -10.58 -95.29 61.88
C THR A 408 -10.02 -94.98 60.50
N GLY A 409 -10.69 -94.11 59.73
CA GLY A 409 -10.20 -93.68 58.42
C GLY A 409 -8.91 -92.85 58.51
N LEU A 410 -8.71 -92.09 59.59
CA LEU A 410 -7.54 -91.24 59.79
C LEU A 410 -6.37 -91.95 60.49
N ARG A 411 -6.64 -92.78 61.51
CA ARG A 411 -5.62 -93.51 62.31
C ARG A 411 -5.34 -94.93 61.79
N GLY A 412 -6.24 -95.50 60.99
CA GLY A 412 -6.19 -96.87 60.50
C GLY A 412 -6.79 -97.89 61.48
N ASP A 413 -7.31 -98.98 60.92
CA ASP A 413 -8.04 -100.01 61.68
C ASP A 413 -7.19 -100.70 62.75
N ALA A 414 -5.88 -100.86 62.51
CA ALA A 414 -4.96 -101.49 63.45
C ALA A 414 -4.79 -100.69 64.76
N TYR A 415 -4.81 -99.35 64.67
CA TYR A 415 -4.70 -98.47 65.83
C TYR A 415 -5.96 -98.55 66.71
N MET A 416 -7.14 -98.53 66.08
CA MET A 416 -8.41 -98.61 66.80
C MET A 416 -8.68 -100.00 67.39
N ALA A 417 -8.12 -101.07 66.80
CA ALA A 417 -8.17 -102.42 67.35
C ALA A 417 -7.32 -102.56 68.63
N ALA A 418 -6.13 -101.94 68.67
CA ALA A 418 -5.25 -101.95 69.83
C ALA A 418 -5.84 -101.20 71.04
N LYS A 419 -6.71 -100.22 70.80
CA LYS A 419 -7.38 -99.41 71.83
C LYS A 419 -8.62 -100.08 72.44
N ARG A 420 -9.15 -101.13 71.78
CA ARG A 420 -10.31 -101.93 72.27
C ARG A 420 -9.90 -103.08 73.19
N ALA A 421 -8.61 -103.42 73.21
CA ALA A 421 -8.01 -104.45 74.04
C ALA A 421 -7.52 -103.83 75.35
#